data_AF-A0A7C5TKS4-F1
#
_entry.id   AF-A0A7C5TKS4-F1
#
_cell.length_a   1.000
_cell.length_b   1.000
_cell.length_c   1.000
_cell.angle_alpha   90.00
_cell.angle_beta   90.00
_cell.angle_gamma   90.00
#
_symmetry.space_group_name_H-M   'P 1'
#
loop_
_entity.id
_entity.type
_entity.pdbx_description
1 polymer ?
#
loop_
_entity_poly.entity_id
_entity_poly.type
_entity_poly.pdbx_seq_one_letter_code
_entity_poly.pdbx_strand_id
1 'polypeptide(L)'
;MAGRLHRSLAIFSVTTFLLAIFHGLVCLEAVDDGFVESGRVYSGNLPPERSASYRVRLPEAGSLLVVCIDALGASFKLNVSGPISEASTNIVYYRAPYLYYVLDEGVGIIEVRNLSLNSTLTYKFYVDVTTPLLDGLRSFKSIPLESGVVSFSLNLRKGDRVEVYASLKGISNVSLEVYTLYYELAKGSLSYMLVLYKSSKEALSFEADLEGRYYLLVRSEEGEGIVSVTCSVKGSILGQSWFWIIPLLLSIPITLAFASMVDLKRMGGLPAHKRYILMSIYVSIPTIASLTATVGAYTYKASIYIPLLQLSTILYGLTGTIRLYGAILDRMEGTAVCQYCGTVVDIRVNLCCGVRVKPITLSWYLTAPSTALLLLLVGLSLKVSGLESDLLLLTAAGGAAGSLLSWYLNRKLDKWGALKHLGIGLTFSALSPIIVLTLIGILGPVLRPVELWRGVSYARIRIAPPVLPITFYIFFGLLVTIAMIYFVIEARVIARSRLNRSSNT
;
A
#
# COMPACT_ATOMS: atom_id res chain seq x y z
N MET A 1 62.71 18.85 8.82
CA MET A 1 62.77 18.55 7.37
C MET A 1 61.81 17.44 6.91
N ALA A 2 60.89 16.91 7.74
CA ALA A 2 59.90 15.89 7.33
C ALA A 2 58.52 16.44 6.90
N GLY A 3 58.26 17.75 7.07
CA GLY A 3 56.94 18.36 6.78
C GLY A 3 56.75 18.94 5.36
N ARG A 4 57.82 19.04 4.55
CA ARG A 4 57.73 19.56 3.16
C ARG A 4 57.68 18.47 2.09
N LEU A 5 58.07 17.23 2.39
CA LEU A 5 57.96 16.11 1.44
C LEU A 5 56.51 15.60 1.31
N HIS A 6 55.71 15.69 2.39
CA HIS A 6 54.34 15.17 2.40
C HIS A 6 53.35 16.02 1.57
N ARG A 7 53.57 17.33 1.45
CA ARG A 7 52.72 18.21 0.62
C ARG A 7 53.01 18.06 -0.88
N SER A 8 54.25 17.77 -1.26
CA SER A 8 54.61 17.56 -2.67
C SER A 8 54.07 16.23 -3.22
N LEU A 9 54.07 15.17 -2.40
CA LEU A 9 53.49 13.87 -2.77
C LEU A 9 51.95 13.89 -2.85
N ALA A 10 51.28 14.67 -2.01
CA ALA A 10 49.83 14.84 -2.06
C ALA A 10 49.38 15.60 -3.32
N ILE A 11 50.14 16.62 -3.74
CA ILE A 11 49.83 17.38 -4.96
C ILE A 11 50.09 16.52 -6.20
N PHE A 12 51.15 15.71 -6.22
CA PHE A 12 51.45 14.81 -7.35
C PHE A 12 50.43 13.68 -7.51
N SER A 13 49.87 13.18 -6.41
CA SER A 13 48.80 12.16 -6.40
C SER A 13 47.47 12.73 -6.88
N VAL A 14 47.13 13.96 -6.54
CA VAL A 14 45.86 14.58 -6.95
C VAL A 14 45.90 15.02 -8.41
N THR A 15 47.03 15.52 -8.93
CA THR A 15 47.16 15.85 -10.36
C THR A 15 47.24 14.61 -11.25
N THR A 16 47.87 13.51 -10.82
CA THR A 16 47.82 12.25 -11.58
C THR A 16 46.44 11.61 -11.55
N PHE A 17 45.70 11.71 -10.44
CA PHE A 17 44.32 11.22 -10.35
C PHE A 17 43.35 12.08 -11.20
N LEU A 18 43.53 13.40 -11.23
CA LEU A 18 42.74 14.29 -12.09
C LEU A 18 43.11 14.17 -13.58
N LEU A 19 44.39 13.93 -13.92
CA LEU A 19 44.78 13.59 -15.30
C LEU A 19 44.28 12.21 -15.72
N ALA A 20 44.18 11.22 -14.83
CA ALA A 20 43.58 9.93 -15.13
C ALA A 20 42.06 10.03 -15.34
N ILE A 21 41.38 10.93 -14.61
CA ILE A 21 39.97 11.25 -14.85
C ILE A 21 39.81 12.02 -16.18
N PHE A 22 40.70 12.96 -16.51
CA PHE A 22 40.63 13.70 -17.77
C PHE A 22 41.03 12.87 -19.00
N HIS A 23 42.04 11.99 -18.90
CA HIS A 23 42.35 11.03 -19.97
C HIS A 23 41.32 9.90 -20.06
N GLY A 24 40.69 9.52 -18.94
CA GLY A 24 39.55 8.60 -18.92
C GLY A 24 38.27 9.21 -19.50
N LEU A 25 38.12 10.54 -19.47
CA LEU A 25 36.98 11.26 -20.09
C LEU A 25 37.20 11.64 -21.56
N VAL A 26 38.44 11.61 -22.08
CA VAL A 26 38.76 12.04 -23.47
C VAL A 26 38.97 10.85 -24.42
N CYS A 27 38.85 9.60 -23.95
CA CYS A 27 38.84 8.40 -24.79
C CYS A 27 37.49 7.64 -24.77
N LEU A 28 36.38 8.37 -24.66
CA LEU A 28 35.07 7.90 -25.14
C LEU A 28 34.90 8.38 -26.59
N GLU A 29 35.76 7.88 -27.47
CA GLU A 29 35.36 7.76 -28.87
C GLU A 29 34.14 6.83 -28.88
N ALA A 30 33.04 7.34 -29.43
CA ALA A 30 31.82 6.60 -29.66
C ALA A 30 32.13 5.34 -30.46
N VAL A 31 32.25 4.22 -29.75
CA VAL A 31 32.07 2.90 -30.34
C VAL A 31 30.58 2.82 -30.67
N ASP A 32 30.24 2.77 -31.95
CA ASP A 32 28.91 2.33 -32.41
C ASP A 32 28.69 0.90 -31.87
N ASP A 33 28.15 0.77 -30.65
CA ASP A 33 28.01 -0.49 -29.88
C ASP A 33 27.06 -1.52 -30.53
N GLY A 34 26.66 -1.32 -31.80
CA GLY A 34 25.75 -2.22 -32.52
C GLY A 34 24.32 -2.27 -31.94
N PHE A 35 23.96 -1.31 -31.08
CA PHE A 35 22.62 -1.18 -30.53
C PHE A 35 21.75 -0.25 -31.38
N VAL A 36 20.47 -0.59 -31.46
CA VAL A 36 19.41 0.24 -32.04
C VAL A 36 19.04 1.34 -31.05
N GLU A 37 19.02 2.57 -31.53
CA GLU A 37 18.64 3.76 -30.78
C GLU A 37 17.13 4.00 -30.84
N SER A 38 16.58 4.43 -29.70
CA SER A 38 15.16 4.78 -29.59
C SER A 38 14.81 5.94 -30.52
N GLY A 39 13.73 5.81 -31.31
CA GLY A 39 13.24 6.86 -32.22
C GLY A 39 14.03 7.06 -33.51
N ARG A 40 15.05 6.22 -33.79
CA ARG A 40 15.79 6.21 -35.05
C ARG A 40 15.26 5.13 -35.99
N VAL A 41 15.20 5.43 -37.29
CA VAL A 41 14.73 4.48 -38.31
C VAL A 41 15.87 3.60 -38.78
N TYR A 42 15.60 2.31 -38.84
CA TYR A 42 16.45 1.28 -39.40
C TYR A 42 15.71 0.64 -40.56
N SER A 43 16.43 0.28 -41.62
CA SER A 43 15.83 -0.31 -42.82
C SER A 43 16.71 -1.40 -43.38
N GLY A 44 16.12 -2.35 -44.08
CA GLY A 44 16.84 -3.46 -44.66
C GLY A 44 16.05 -4.16 -45.76
N ASN A 45 16.79 -4.89 -46.59
CA ASN A 45 16.26 -5.80 -47.58
C ASN A 45 16.70 -7.22 -47.23
N LEU A 46 15.74 -8.12 -46.98
CA LEU A 46 16.00 -9.50 -46.61
C LEU A 46 15.65 -10.43 -47.78
N PRO A 47 16.64 -11.16 -48.35
CA PRO A 47 16.38 -12.21 -49.31
C PRO A 47 15.43 -13.29 -48.74
N PRO A 48 14.86 -14.15 -49.60
CA PRO A 48 14.04 -15.27 -49.16
C PRO A 48 14.70 -16.08 -48.04
N GLU A 49 13.89 -16.46 -47.05
CA GLU A 49 14.29 -17.26 -45.88
C GLU A 49 15.42 -16.70 -44.99
N ARG A 50 15.89 -15.48 -45.21
CA ARG A 50 16.93 -14.84 -44.38
C ARG A 50 16.34 -14.08 -43.19
N SER A 51 17.17 -13.89 -42.16
CA SER A 51 16.86 -13.03 -41.02
C SER A 51 17.95 -11.99 -40.76
N ALA A 52 17.54 -10.90 -40.11
CA ALA A 52 18.43 -9.88 -39.55
C ALA A 52 18.13 -9.73 -38.05
N SER A 53 19.17 -9.51 -37.26
CA SER A 53 19.06 -9.36 -35.81
C SER A 53 19.63 -8.03 -35.35
N TYR A 54 18.95 -7.43 -34.38
CA TYR A 54 19.24 -6.11 -33.85
C TYR A 54 19.23 -6.14 -32.33
N ARG A 55 20.15 -5.43 -31.69
CA ARG A 55 20.24 -5.39 -30.23
C ARG A 55 19.63 -4.09 -29.71
N VAL A 56 18.84 -4.14 -28.64
CA VAL A 56 18.27 -2.96 -27.99
C VAL A 56 18.62 -2.98 -26.50
N ARG A 57 18.97 -1.83 -25.94
CA ARG A 57 19.27 -1.69 -24.51
C ARG A 57 17.96 -1.54 -23.74
N LEU A 58 17.81 -2.32 -22.68
CA LEU A 58 16.64 -2.32 -21.80
C LEU A 58 17.05 -1.68 -20.46
N PRO A 59 16.64 -0.43 -20.19
CA PRO A 59 17.21 0.38 -19.12
C PRO A 59 16.67 0.07 -17.73
N GLU A 60 15.41 -0.36 -17.60
CA GLU A 60 14.81 -0.68 -16.30
C GLU A 60 13.71 -1.73 -16.44
N ALA A 61 13.53 -2.52 -15.37
CA ALA A 61 12.35 -3.34 -15.19
C ALA A 61 11.08 -2.47 -15.14
N GLY A 62 10.03 -2.91 -15.83
CA GLY A 62 8.77 -2.19 -15.89
C GLY A 62 8.64 -1.17 -17.02
N SER A 63 9.65 -0.97 -17.87
CA SER A 63 9.47 -0.22 -19.13
C SER A 63 8.65 -1.02 -20.15
N LEU A 64 8.13 -0.35 -21.18
CA LEU A 64 7.69 -1.01 -22.40
C LEU A 64 8.75 -0.81 -23.50
N LEU A 65 8.96 -1.87 -24.27
CA LEU A 65 9.61 -1.81 -25.56
C LEU A 65 8.51 -1.85 -26.63
N VAL A 66 8.45 -0.81 -27.44
CA VAL A 66 7.55 -0.67 -28.59
C VAL A 66 8.38 -0.89 -29.86
N VAL A 67 7.93 -1.78 -30.73
CA VAL A 67 8.54 -1.99 -32.05
C VAL A 67 7.49 -1.71 -33.12
N CYS A 68 7.76 -0.70 -33.94
CA CYS A 68 6.94 -0.35 -35.10
C CYS A 68 7.70 -0.73 -36.37
N ILE A 69 7.09 -1.57 -37.21
CA ILE A 69 7.69 -2.05 -38.46
C ILE A 69 6.70 -1.87 -39.62
N ASP A 70 7.19 -1.27 -40.70
CA ASP A 70 6.51 -1.22 -41.99
C ASP A 70 7.25 -2.13 -42.96
N ALA A 71 6.53 -3.04 -43.60
CA ALA A 71 7.09 -4.13 -44.38
C ALA A 71 6.31 -4.31 -45.69
N LEU A 72 7.04 -4.43 -46.79
CA LEU A 72 6.49 -4.57 -48.14
C LEU A 72 7.08 -5.80 -48.85
N GLY A 73 6.27 -6.39 -49.74
CA GLY A 73 6.70 -7.43 -50.70
C GLY A 73 6.65 -8.88 -50.20
N ALA A 74 6.80 -9.14 -48.90
CA ALA A 74 6.81 -10.49 -48.35
C ALA A 74 6.21 -10.56 -46.95
N SER A 75 5.69 -11.72 -46.55
CA SER A 75 5.33 -12.00 -45.16
C SER A 75 6.57 -12.13 -44.30
N PHE A 76 6.53 -11.58 -43.09
CA PHE A 76 7.65 -11.63 -42.14
C PHE A 76 7.23 -12.17 -40.78
N LYS A 77 8.21 -12.59 -39.98
CA LYS A 77 8.06 -12.90 -38.56
C LYS A 77 8.99 -12.02 -37.75
N LEU A 78 8.46 -11.40 -36.70
CA LEU A 78 9.25 -10.70 -35.68
C LEU A 78 9.40 -11.61 -34.46
N ASN A 79 10.63 -11.96 -34.10
CA ASN A 79 10.92 -12.59 -32.83
C ASN A 79 11.65 -11.57 -31.96
N VAL A 80 11.23 -11.42 -30.70
CA VAL A 80 11.97 -10.61 -29.74
C VAL A 80 12.30 -11.48 -28.52
N SER A 81 13.56 -11.46 -28.11
CA SER A 81 14.08 -12.27 -27.01
C SER A 81 14.91 -11.42 -26.04
N GLY A 82 15.12 -11.91 -24.82
CA GLY A 82 15.79 -11.19 -23.73
C GLY A 82 14.94 -11.19 -22.45
N PRO A 83 15.23 -10.30 -21.48
CA PRO A 83 14.45 -10.15 -20.24
C PRO A 83 13.15 -9.39 -20.51
N ILE A 84 12.32 -9.90 -21.41
CA ILE A 84 11.07 -9.30 -21.86
C ILE A 84 9.95 -10.35 -21.95
N SER A 85 8.71 -9.89 -21.86
CA SER A 85 7.53 -10.68 -22.18
C SER A 85 6.67 -9.95 -23.19
N GLU A 86 6.09 -10.68 -24.14
CA GLU A 86 5.08 -10.11 -25.04
C GLU A 86 3.90 -9.56 -24.23
N ALA A 87 3.43 -8.38 -24.60
CA ALA A 87 2.31 -7.69 -23.98
C ALA A 87 1.25 -7.39 -25.04
N SER A 88 0.01 -7.82 -24.80
CA SER A 88 -1.10 -7.52 -25.70
C SER A 88 -1.84 -6.25 -25.28
N THR A 89 -2.54 -5.60 -26.22
CA THR A 89 -3.47 -4.50 -25.92
C THR A 89 -4.91 -4.98 -26.00
N ASN A 90 -5.81 -4.34 -25.24
CA ASN A 90 -7.26 -4.55 -25.40
C ASN A 90 -7.87 -3.77 -26.58
N ILE A 91 -7.07 -2.96 -27.27
CA ILE A 91 -7.47 -2.23 -28.49
C ILE A 91 -6.87 -2.91 -29.71
N VAL A 92 -7.66 -2.95 -30.79
CA VAL A 92 -7.20 -3.35 -32.12
C VAL A 92 -6.74 -2.12 -32.88
N TYR A 93 -5.48 -2.13 -33.32
CA TYR A 93 -4.89 -1.07 -34.12
C TYR A 93 -4.91 -1.42 -35.61
N TYR A 94 -5.03 -0.40 -36.47
CA TYR A 94 -4.91 -0.56 -37.93
C TYR A 94 -3.51 -1.04 -38.35
N ARG A 95 -2.45 -0.44 -37.76
CA ARG A 95 -1.08 -0.96 -37.76
C ARG A 95 -0.66 -1.14 -36.30
N ALA A 96 -0.72 -2.37 -35.81
CA ALA A 96 -0.42 -2.66 -34.41
C ALA A 96 1.09 -2.62 -34.13
N PRO A 97 1.56 -1.78 -33.19
CA PRO A 97 2.92 -1.92 -32.69
C PRO A 97 3.06 -3.25 -31.96
N TYR A 98 4.25 -3.84 -32.00
CA TYR A 98 4.59 -4.94 -31.12
C TYR A 98 5.01 -4.36 -29.77
N LEU A 99 4.32 -4.75 -28.70
CA LEU A 99 4.59 -4.27 -27.34
C LEU A 99 5.17 -5.40 -26.50
N TYR A 100 6.25 -5.08 -25.79
CA TYR A 100 6.92 -6.00 -24.88
C TYR A 100 7.09 -5.34 -23.52
N TYR A 101 6.71 -6.04 -22.46
CA TYR A 101 6.98 -5.64 -21.09
C TYR A 101 8.39 -6.05 -20.71
N VAL A 102 9.19 -5.10 -20.20
CA VAL A 102 10.56 -5.35 -19.75
C VAL A 102 10.52 -5.93 -18.33
N LEU A 103 11.00 -7.17 -18.19
CA LEU A 103 11.02 -7.89 -16.92
C LEU A 103 12.22 -7.48 -16.07
N ASP A 104 13.37 -7.23 -16.71
CA ASP A 104 14.62 -6.87 -16.05
C ASP A 104 15.51 -6.01 -16.95
N GLU A 105 16.48 -5.33 -16.34
CA GLU A 105 17.51 -4.60 -17.06
C GLU A 105 18.39 -5.54 -17.90
N GLY A 106 18.81 -5.11 -19.09
CA GLY A 106 19.66 -5.94 -19.95
C GLY A 106 19.58 -5.62 -21.43
N VAL A 107 19.64 -6.68 -22.25
CA VAL A 107 19.67 -6.57 -23.72
C VAL A 107 18.53 -7.37 -24.32
N GLY A 108 17.71 -6.70 -25.13
CA GLY A 108 16.74 -7.33 -26.01
C GLY A 108 17.35 -7.58 -27.39
N ILE A 109 16.93 -8.67 -28.04
CA ILE A 109 17.31 -9.00 -29.41
C ILE A 109 16.04 -9.04 -30.25
N ILE A 110 15.97 -8.19 -31.26
CA ILE A 110 14.90 -8.11 -32.25
C ILE A 110 15.37 -8.81 -33.52
N GLU A 111 14.70 -9.88 -33.92
CA GLU A 111 14.96 -10.63 -35.14
C GLU A 111 13.81 -10.46 -36.13
N VAL A 112 14.11 -9.95 -37.32
CA VAL A 112 13.17 -9.90 -38.45
C VAL A 112 13.52 -11.02 -39.41
N ARG A 113 12.58 -11.93 -39.68
CA ARG A 113 12.76 -13.06 -40.59
C ARG A 113 11.80 -12.97 -41.76
N ASN A 114 12.34 -13.10 -42.98
CA ASN A 114 11.55 -13.27 -44.19
C ASN A 114 11.00 -14.71 -44.25
N LEU A 115 9.67 -14.84 -44.33
CA LEU A 115 8.99 -16.15 -44.43
C LEU A 115 8.73 -16.56 -45.89
N SER A 116 8.93 -15.66 -46.84
CA SER A 116 8.74 -15.95 -48.26
C SER A 116 9.88 -16.80 -48.81
N LEU A 117 9.52 -17.71 -49.70
CA LEU A 117 10.45 -18.55 -50.46
C LEU A 117 10.98 -17.86 -51.72
N ASN A 118 10.23 -16.89 -52.25
CA ASN A 118 10.47 -16.38 -53.62
C ASN A 118 10.55 -14.85 -53.70
N SER A 119 10.23 -14.12 -52.63
CA SER A 119 10.22 -12.65 -52.64
C SER A 119 11.13 -12.07 -51.57
N THR A 120 11.81 -10.97 -51.94
CA THR A 120 12.60 -10.16 -51.01
C THR A 120 11.66 -9.32 -50.14
N LEU A 121 11.94 -9.27 -48.84
CA LEU A 121 11.25 -8.42 -47.88
C LEU A 121 11.99 -7.07 -47.78
N THR A 122 11.32 -5.97 -48.08
CA THR A 122 11.82 -4.62 -47.78
C THR A 122 11.11 -4.10 -46.55
N TYR A 123 11.84 -3.68 -45.52
CA TYR A 123 11.25 -3.19 -44.28
C TYR A 123 11.95 -1.95 -43.74
N LYS A 124 11.19 -1.15 -43.00
CA LYS A 124 11.65 -0.05 -42.14
C LYS A 124 11.06 -0.27 -40.75
N PHE A 125 11.86 -0.07 -39.72
CA PHE A 125 11.37 -0.14 -38.35
C PHE A 125 12.06 0.89 -37.46
N TYR A 126 11.41 1.22 -36.36
CA TYR A 126 12.06 1.89 -35.23
C TYR A 126 11.59 1.26 -33.93
N VAL A 127 12.37 1.50 -32.88
CA VAL A 127 12.06 1.06 -31.53
C VAL A 127 11.81 2.27 -30.66
N ASP A 128 10.92 2.14 -29.69
CA ASP A 128 10.77 3.10 -28.61
C ASP A 128 10.85 2.37 -27.28
N VAL A 129 11.67 2.89 -26.36
CA VAL A 129 11.69 2.43 -24.98
C VAL A 129 11.02 3.49 -24.11
N THR A 130 10.11 3.06 -23.25
CA THR A 130 9.34 3.97 -22.40
C THR A 130 10.26 4.83 -21.53
N THR A 131 10.04 6.14 -21.56
CA THR A 131 10.74 7.10 -20.70
C THR A 131 9.79 7.69 -19.67
N PRO A 132 10.25 7.96 -18.44
CA PRO A 132 9.42 8.60 -17.43
C PRO A 132 9.08 10.04 -17.84
N LEU A 133 7.81 10.42 -17.70
CA LEU A 133 7.37 11.81 -17.74
C LEU A 133 7.55 12.43 -16.36
N LEU A 134 8.22 13.58 -16.32
CA LEU A 134 8.43 14.36 -15.11
C LEU A 134 7.45 15.52 -15.06
N ASP A 135 6.91 15.80 -13.88
CA ASP A 135 5.92 16.85 -13.66
C ASP A 135 6.47 18.23 -14.07
N GLY A 136 5.67 18.97 -14.84
CA GLY A 136 6.00 20.30 -15.35
C GLY A 136 7.08 20.34 -16.43
N LEU A 137 7.72 19.21 -16.77
CA LEU A 137 8.77 19.14 -17.76
C LEU A 137 8.24 18.69 -19.12
N ARG A 138 8.78 19.32 -20.16
CA ARG A 138 8.45 19.02 -21.55
C ARG A 138 9.39 17.93 -22.06
N SER A 139 8.81 16.79 -22.45
CA SER A 139 9.53 15.65 -23.02
C SER A 139 9.30 15.58 -24.53
N PHE A 140 10.30 15.13 -25.28
CA PHE A 140 10.25 15.09 -26.74
C PHE A 140 10.60 13.69 -27.23
N LYS A 141 9.82 13.19 -28.20
CA LYS A 141 10.12 11.95 -28.92
C LYS A 141 9.80 12.10 -30.41
N SER A 142 10.60 11.46 -31.25
CA SER A 142 10.36 11.38 -32.69
C SER A 142 9.44 10.21 -33.01
N ILE A 143 8.44 10.45 -33.87
CA ILE A 143 7.65 9.41 -34.53
C ILE A 143 8.03 9.44 -36.01
N PRO A 144 8.96 8.57 -36.45
CA PRO A 144 9.55 8.67 -37.78
C PRO A 144 8.89 7.75 -38.81
N LEU A 145 7.79 7.08 -38.46
CA LEU A 145 6.96 6.31 -39.40
C LEU A 145 5.50 6.72 -39.21
N GLU A 146 4.76 6.78 -40.31
CA GLU A 146 3.32 6.98 -40.30
C GLU A 146 2.61 5.90 -39.45
N SER A 147 1.57 6.30 -38.72
CA SER A 147 0.89 5.43 -37.74
C SER A 147 1.77 4.94 -36.58
N GLY A 148 2.96 5.54 -36.38
CA GLY A 148 3.88 5.18 -35.32
C GLY A 148 3.39 5.55 -33.91
N VAL A 149 3.92 4.84 -32.93
CA VAL A 149 3.64 5.00 -31.49
C VAL A 149 4.93 5.29 -30.72
N VAL A 150 4.86 6.19 -29.74
CA VAL A 150 5.88 6.38 -28.72
C VAL A 150 5.25 6.22 -27.33
N SER A 151 6.05 5.79 -26.37
CA SER A 151 5.61 5.42 -25.04
C SER A 151 6.28 6.28 -23.95
N PHE A 152 5.48 6.70 -22.99
CA PHE A 152 5.93 7.36 -21.77
C PHE A 152 5.37 6.64 -20.55
N SER A 153 6.01 6.82 -19.39
CA SER A 153 5.49 6.29 -18.12
C SER A 153 5.27 7.39 -17.08
N LEU A 154 4.26 7.19 -16.25
CA LEU A 154 3.92 8.03 -15.11
C LEU A 154 3.77 7.13 -13.89
N ASN A 155 4.54 7.38 -12.83
CA ASN A 155 4.35 6.72 -11.54
C ASN A 155 3.46 7.61 -10.67
N LEU A 156 2.22 7.18 -10.43
CA LEU A 156 1.19 7.99 -9.78
C LEU A 156 0.78 7.39 -8.44
N ARG A 157 0.39 8.24 -7.50
CA ARG A 157 -0.29 7.83 -6.27
C ARG A 157 -1.79 7.79 -6.49
N LYS A 158 -2.47 7.03 -5.64
CA LYS A 158 -3.93 6.97 -5.63
C LYS A 158 -4.54 8.37 -5.41
N GLY A 159 -5.43 8.77 -6.30
CA GLY A 159 -6.14 10.06 -6.29
C GLY A 159 -5.36 11.21 -6.91
N ASP A 160 -4.17 10.99 -7.46
CA ASP A 160 -3.43 12.04 -8.17
C ASP A 160 -4.18 12.41 -9.45
N ARG A 161 -4.29 13.71 -9.71
CA ARG A 161 -4.92 14.25 -10.91
C ARG A 161 -3.86 14.60 -11.93
N VAL A 162 -3.99 14.06 -13.12
CA VAL A 162 -3.04 14.21 -14.21
C VAL A 162 -3.70 14.97 -15.34
N GLU A 163 -2.99 15.96 -15.87
CA GLU A 163 -3.31 16.67 -17.10
C GLU A 163 -2.12 16.50 -18.04
N VAL A 164 -2.34 15.88 -19.19
CA VAL A 164 -1.35 15.65 -20.24
C VAL A 164 -1.75 16.46 -21.45
N TYR A 165 -0.79 17.20 -22.00
CA TYR A 165 -0.93 17.94 -23.24
C TYR A 165 0.16 17.49 -24.20
N ALA A 166 -0.24 17.07 -25.40
CA ALA A 166 0.68 16.80 -26.48
C ALA A 166 0.60 17.92 -27.52
N SER A 167 1.76 18.40 -27.92
CA SER A 167 1.94 19.37 -28.99
C SER A 167 2.83 18.74 -30.06
N LEU A 168 2.51 19.02 -31.32
CA LEU A 168 3.10 18.32 -32.44
C LEU A 168 3.74 19.30 -33.40
N LYS A 169 4.85 18.85 -34.00
CA LYS A 169 5.46 19.51 -35.14
C LYS A 169 5.55 18.50 -36.29
N GLY A 170 4.79 18.74 -37.36
CA GLY A 170 4.80 17.92 -38.58
C GLY A 170 3.77 16.78 -38.64
N ILE A 171 2.93 16.59 -37.61
CA ILE A 171 1.93 15.52 -37.52
C ILE A 171 0.53 16.12 -37.47
N SER A 172 -0.42 15.54 -38.20
CA SER A 172 -1.86 15.85 -38.13
C SER A 172 -2.60 14.75 -37.37
N ASN A 173 -3.37 15.14 -36.35
CA ASN A 173 -4.15 14.25 -35.47
C ASN A 173 -3.33 13.23 -34.66
N VAL A 174 -3.48 13.28 -33.33
CA VAL A 174 -2.83 12.33 -32.41
C VAL A 174 -3.82 11.79 -31.41
N SER A 175 -3.71 10.48 -31.16
CA SER A 175 -4.37 9.84 -30.03
C SER A 175 -3.41 9.76 -28.83
N LEU A 176 -3.91 10.22 -27.69
CA LEU A 176 -3.29 10.01 -26.38
C LEU A 176 -4.06 8.90 -25.70
N GLU A 177 -3.36 7.81 -25.39
CA GLU A 177 -3.95 6.63 -24.77
C GLU A 177 -3.16 6.28 -23.51
N VAL A 178 -3.84 6.26 -22.38
CA VAL A 178 -3.27 5.84 -21.10
C VAL A 178 -3.66 4.40 -20.86
N TYR A 179 -2.66 3.60 -20.53
CA TYR A 179 -2.77 2.18 -20.25
C TYR A 179 -2.32 1.84 -18.84
N THR A 180 -2.93 0.81 -18.29
CA THR A 180 -2.53 0.16 -17.05
C THR A 180 -2.19 -1.29 -17.34
N LEU A 181 -1.20 -1.82 -16.62
CA LEU A 181 -0.67 -3.17 -16.87
C LEU A 181 -1.35 -4.22 -15.99
N TYR A 182 -1.76 -5.32 -16.61
CA TYR A 182 -2.36 -6.48 -15.98
C TYR A 182 -1.54 -7.71 -16.34
N TYR A 183 -1.60 -8.71 -15.45
CA TYR A 183 -1.32 -10.07 -15.85
C TYR A 183 -2.64 -10.84 -15.96
N GLU A 184 -2.75 -11.62 -17.02
CA GLU A 184 -3.86 -12.53 -17.25
C GLU A 184 -3.39 -13.95 -16.92
N LEU A 185 -4.10 -14.60 -16.00
CA LEU A 185 -3.94 -16.01 -15.68
C LEU A 185 -5.00 -16.78 -16.45
N ALA A 186 -4.61 -17.42 -17.55
CA ALA A 186 -5.49 -18.28 -18.33
C ALA A 186 -4.87 -19.68 -18.43
N LYS A 187 -5.60 -20.72 -18.00
CA LYS A 187 -5.21 -22.15 -18.17
C LYS A 187 -3.74 -22.49 -17.81
N GLY A 188 -3.16 -21.83 -16.81
CA GLY A 188 -1.78 -22.06 -16.37
C GLY A 188 -0.70 -21.26 -17.09
N SER A 189 -1.04 -20.44 -18.09
CA SER A 189 -0.13 -19.45 -18.68
C SER A 189 -0.35 -18.06 -18.08
N LEU A 190 0.75 -17.36 -17.81
CA LEU A 190 0.77 -15.95 -17.42
C LEU A 190 1.11 -15.11 -18.64
N SER A 191 0.25 -14.17 -19.00
CA SER A 191 0.49 -13.22 -20.10
C SER A 191 0.29 -11.79 -19.62
N TYR A 192 1.09 -10.85 -20.11
CA TYR A 192 0.93 -9.43 -19.80
C TYR A 192 -0.04 -8.77 -20.77
N MET A 193 -0.86 -7.86 -20.26
CA MET A 193 -1.83 -7.12 -21.04
C MET A 193 -1.87 -5.65 -20.60
N LEU A 194 -1.80 -4.75 -21.58
CA LEU A 194 -2.07 -3.33 -21.40
C LEU A 194 -3.57 -3.10 -21.65
N VAL A 195 -4.26 -2.62 -20.63
CA VAL A 195 -5.68 -2.29 -20.69
C VAL A 195 -5.83 -0.78 -20.76
N LEU A 196 -6.58 -0.31 -21.77
CA LEU A 196 -6.88 1.11 -21.93
C LEU A 196 -7.60 1.63 -20.70
N TYR A 197 -7.00 2.61 -20.04
CA TYR A 197 -7.55 3.35 -18.92
C TYR A 197 -8.34 4.58 -19.39
N LYS A 198 -7.75 5.37 -20.30
CA LYS A 198 -8.40 6.56 -20.87
C LYS A 198 -7.78 6.93 -22.21
N SER A 199 -8.59 7.46 -23.13
CA SER A 199 -8.11 7.98 -24.41
C SER A 199 -8.68 9.37 -24.69
N SER A 200 -7.93 10.21 -25.40
CA SER A 200 -8.37 11.52 -25.88
C SER A 200 -7.53 11.99 -27.05
N LYS A 201 -7.96 13.03 -27.76
CA LYS A 201 -7.15 13.72 -28.77
C LYS A 201 -6.47 14.94 -28.14
N GLU A 202 -5.17 15.09 -28.38
CA GLU A 202 -4.30 16.24 -28.02
C GLU A 202 -4.14 16.59 -26.52
N ALA A 203 -5.20 16.50 -25.72
CA ALA A 203 -5.20 16.74 -24.30
C ALA A 203 -5.96 15.65 -23.56
N LEU A 204 -5.42 15.18 -22.44
CA LEU A 204 -5.98 14.08 -21.66
C LEU A 204 -5.90 14.42 -20.17
N SER A 205 -7.03 14.30 -19.46
CA SER A 205 -7.10 14.50 -18.01
C SER A 205 -7.68 13.27 -17.32
N PHE A 206 -7.09 12.81 -16.23
CA PHE A 206 -7.61 11.69 -15.44
C PHE A 206 -7.20 11.78 -13.98
N GLU A 207 -7.91 11.03 -13.13
CA GLU A 207 -7.52 10.79 -11.74
C GLU A 207 -7.02 9.34 -11.64
N ALA A 208 -5.89 9.12 -10.99
CA ALA A 208 -5.34 7.79 -10.75
C ALA A 208 -6.21 7.06 -9.72
N ASP A 209 -6.86 5.97 -10.12
CA ASP A 209 -7.71 5.17 -9.23
C ASP A 209 -6.90 4.33 -8.24
N LEU A 210 -5.70 3.93 -8.65
CA LEU A 210 -4.74 3.15 -7.88
C LEU A 210 -3.33 3.72 -8.02
N GLU A 211 -2.51 3.46 -7.00
CA GLU A 211 -1.08 3.72 -7.06
C GLU A 211 -0.42 2.76 -8.07
N GLY A 212 0.55 3.26 -8.84
CA GLY A 212 1.34 2.44 -9.73
C GLY A 212 1.81 3.17 -10.98
N ARG A 213 2.32 2.38 -11.92
CA ARG A 213 2.81 2.88 -13.21
C ARG A 213 1.70 2.87 -14.25
N TYR A 214 1.49 4.01 -14.88
CA TYR A 214 0.60 4.22 -16.02
C TYR A 214 1.47 4.47 -17.25
N TYR A 215 1.06 3.91 -18.38
CA TYR A 215 1.78 4.05 -19.64
C TYR A 215 1.00 4.96 -20.57
N LEU A 216 1.59 6.06 -20.99
CA LEU A 216 1.02 6.94 -22.00
C LEU A 216 1.59 6.54 -23.36
N LEU A 217 0.76 5.98 -24.22
CA LEU A 217 1.06 5.80 -25.62
C LEU A 217 0.55 7.02 -26.40
N VAL A 218 1.44 7.61 -27.18
CA VAL A 218 1.12 8.71 -28.09
C VAL A 218 1.25 8.18 -29.51
N ARG A 219 0.16 8.20 -30.25
CA ARG A 219 0.10 7.65 -31.61
C ARG A 219 -0.18 8.76 -32.61
N SER A 220 0.62 8.77 -33.67
CA SER A 220 0.33 9.54 -34.88
C SER A 220 -0.80 8.86 -35.64
N GLU A 221 -1.91 9.54 -35.94
CA GLU A 221 -2.90 9.01 -36.89
C GLU A 221 -2.36 9.16 -38.32
N GLU A 222 -1.80 10.33 -38.65
CA GLU A 222 -1.26 10.65 -39.97
C GLU A 222 0.05 11.48 -39.87
N GLY A 223 1.06 11.08 -40.63
CA GLY A 223 2.32 11.82 -40.77
C GLY A 223 3.44 11.43 -39.82
N GLU A 224 4.62 11.97 -40.11
CA GLU A 224 5.88 11.76 -39.38
C GLU A 224 6.32 13.08 -38.75
N GLY A 225 6.85 13.05 -37.52
CA GLY A 225 7.30 14.27 -36.88
C GLY A 225 7.69 14.10 -35.42
N ILE A 226 7.75 15.23 -34.71
CA ILE A 226 8.19 15.26 -33.31
C ILE A 226 6.98 15.52 -32.42
N VAL A 227 6.81 14.63 -31.44
CA VAL A 227 5.85 14.78 -30.36
C VAL A 227 6.52 15.44 -29.18
N SER A 228 5.86 16.46 -28.66
CA SER A 228 6.23 17.07 -27.40
C SER A 228 5.12 16.94 -26.39
N VAL A 229 5.40 16.23 -25.30
CA VAL A 229 4.44 15.95 -24.22
C VAL A 229 4.81 16.76 -22.99
N THR A 230 3.82 17.44 -22.45
CA THR A 230 3.86 18.11 -21.14
C THR A 230 2.86 17.44 -20.22
N CYS A 231 3.28 17.16 -18.99
CA CYS A 231 2.45 16.55 -17.96
C CYS A 231 2.39 17.46 -16.74
N SER A 232 1.20 17.66 -16.18
CA SER A 232 0.99 18.26 -14.87
C SER A 232 0.34 17.25 -13.94
N VAL A 233 0.96 16.99 -12.78
CA VAL A 233 0.46 16.07 -11.76
C VAL A 233 0.12 16.86 -10.49
N LYS A 234 -1.16 16.96 -10.17
CA LYS A 234 -1.64 17.53 -8.91
C LYS A 234 -1.92 16.41 -7.92
N GLY A 235 -1.14 16.37 -6.84
CA GLY A 235 -1.27 15.35 -5.81
C GLY A 235 -2.62 15.37 -5.11
N SER A 236 -3.15 14.19 -4.75
CA SER A 236 -4.40 14.08 -3.99
C SER A 236 -4.29 14.76 -2.62
N ILE A 237 -5.36 15.43 -2.17
CA ILE A 237 -5.47 15.95 -0.79
C ILE A 237 -5.34 14.80 0.22
N LEU A 238 -5.88 13.62 -0.12
CA LEU A 238 -5.80 12.41 0.73
C LEU A 238 -4.40 11.80 0.73
N GLY A 239 -3.55 12.12 -0.25
CA GLY A 239 -2.14 11.76 -0.27
C GLY A 239 -1.25 12.68 0.58
N GLN A 240 -1.78 13.80 1.08
CA GLN A 240 -1.04 14.77 1.87
C GLN A 240 -0.97 14.37 3.35
N SER A 241 0.23 14.46 3.93
CA SER A 241 0.47 14.07 5.33
C SER A 241 -0.33 14.90 6.34
N TRP A 242 -0.56 16.19 6.07
CA TRP A 242 -1.32 17.06 6.98
C TRP A 242 -2.81 16.66 7.07
N PHE A 243 -3.38 16.09 6.01
CA PHE A 243 -4.79 15.68 5.99
C PHE A 243 -5.08 14.62 7.07
N TRP A 244 -4.16 13.66 7.24
CA TRP A 244 -4.32 12.58 8.22
C TRP A 244 -4.10 13.01 9.68
N ILE A 245 -3.72 14.26 9.92
CA ILE A 245 -3.69 14.85 11.27
C ILE A 245 -5.08 15.36 11.68
N ILE A 246 -5.96 15.70 10.71
CA ILE A 246 -7.29 16.24 10.98
C ILE A 246 -8.15 15.32 11.87
N PRO A 247 -8.22 13.98 11.63
CA PRO A 247 -9.00 13.10 12.51
C PRO A 247 -8.53 13.14 13.97
N LEU A 248 -7.22 13.29 14.21
CA LEU A 248 -6.66 13.45 15.55
C LEU A 248 -7.07 14.79 16.17
N LEU A 249 -7.01 15.89 15.41
CA LEU A 249 -7.46 17.19 15.89
C LEU A 249 -8.96 17.20 16.22
N LEU A 250 -9.79 16.54 15.40
CA LEU A 250 -11.22 16.39 15.64
C LEU A 250 -11.53 15.49 16.85
N SER A 251 -10.62 14.58 17.23
CA SER A 251 -10.81 13.75 18.41
C SER A 251 -10.84 14.55 19.72
N ILE A 252 -10.19 15.71 19.77
CA ILE A 252 -10.14 16.60 20.95
C ILE A 252 -11.54 17.17 21.28
N PRO A 253 -12.23 17.91 20.38
CA PRO A 253 -13.57 18.40 20.66
C PRO A 253 -14.58 17.27 20.86
N ILE A 254 -14.44 16.13 20.19
CA ILE A 254 -15.29 14.94 20.44
C ILE A 254 -15.10 14.43 21.87
N THR A 255 -13.86 14.33 22.34
CA THR A 255 -13.56 13.90 23.71
C THR A 255 -14.09 14.90 24.74
N LEU A 256 -13.94 16.20 24.48
CA LEU A 256 -14.49 17.28 25.33
C LEU A 256 -16.02 17.25 25.39
N ALA A 257 -16.68 17.09 24.24
CA ALA A 257 -18.13 16.97 24.15
C ALA A 257 -18.63 15.71 24.87
N PHE A 258 -17.90 14.59 24.76
CA PHE A 258 -18.23 13.38 25.48
C PHE A 258 -18.04 13.55 27.00
N ALA A 259 -16.97 14.22 27.43
CA ALA A 259 -16.74 14.54 28.84
C ALA A 259 -17.80 15.49 29.43
N SER A 260 -18.30 16.44 28.65
CA SER A 260 -19.36 17.36 29.08
C SER A 260 -20.71 16.64 29.24
N MET A 261 -21.03 15.66 28.38
CA MET A 261 -22.22 14.81 28.54
C MET A 261 -22.22 13.97 29.81
N VAL A 262 -21.05 13.62 30.33
CA VAL A 262 -20.88 12.79 31.54
C VAL A 262 -20.85 13.64 32.83
N ASP A 263 -20.91 14.98 32.70
CA ASP A 263 -20.85 15.96 33.78
C ASP A 263 -19.58 15.82 34.65
N LEU A 264 -18.52 16.53 34.27
CA LEU A 264 -17.20 16.48 34.92
C LEU A 264 -17.25 16.63 36.46
N LYS A 265 -18.20 17.40 36.98
CA LYS A 265 -18.38 17.57 38.44
C LYS A 265 -18.79 16.28 39.15
N ARG A 266 -19.43 15.34 38.44
CA ARG A 266 -19.81 14.02 38.97
C ARG A 266 -18.63 13.05 39.03
N MET A 267 -17.57 13.28 38.25
CA MET A 267 -16.38 12.42 38.24
C MET A 267 -15.57 12.50 39.54
N GLY A 268 -15.54 13.68 40.17
CA GLY A 268 -14.78 13.94 41.40
C GLY A 268 -15.18 13.12 42.62
N GLY A 269 -16.33 12.45 42.60
CA GLY A 269 -16.75 11.53 43.67
C GLY A 269 -17.18 10.14 43.21
N LEU A 270 -16.72 9.70 42.03
CA LEU A 270 -16.73 8.28 41.69
C LEU A 270 -15.64 7.53 42.49
N PRO A 271 -15.82 6.23 42.80
CA PRO A 271 -14.75 5.37 43.28
C PRO A 271 -13.56 5.34 42.30
N ALA A 272 -12.35 5.15 42.82
CA ALA A 272 -11.12 5.17 42.02
C ALA A 272 -11.19 4.23 40.79
N HIS A 273 -11.64 2.98 40.98
CA HIS A 273 -11.78 2.01 39.89
C HIS A 273 -12.66 2.51 38.72
N LYS A 274 -13.79 3.18 39.02
CA LYS A 274 -14.69 3.74 38.00
C LYS A 274 -14.10 4.94 37.27
N ARG A 275 -13.28 5.75 37.95
CA ARG A 275 -12.59 6.89 37.32
C ARG A 275 -11.59 6.42 36.28
N TYR A 276 -10.79 5.40 36.59
CA TYR A 276 -9.83 4.85 35.63
C TYR A 276 -10.53 4.20 34.44
N ILE A 277 -11.62 3.46 34.65
CA ILE A 277 -12.42 2.91 33.54
C ILE A 277 -12.95 4.03 32.64
N LEU A 278 -13.49 5.11 33.22
CA LEU A 278 -13.97 6.26 32.45
C LEU A 278 -12.84 7.01 31.73
N MET A 279 -11.68 7.16 32.36
CA MET A 279 -10.49 7.75 31.74
C MET A 279 -10.00 6.92 30.54
N SER A 280 -10.03 5.59 30.64
CA SER A 280 -9.74 4.71 29.52
C SER A 280 -10.68 4.97 28.34
N ILE A 281 -11.97 5.18 28.59
CA ILE A 281 -12.93 5.53 27.54
C ILE A 281 -12.54 6.86 26.86
N TYR A 282 -12.13 7.88 27.60
CA TYR A 282 -11.68 9.14 26.99
C TYR A 282 -10.42 8.98 26.14
N VAL A 283 -9.45 8.16 26.56
CA VAL A 283 -8.23 7.87 25.77
C VAL A 283 -8.52 6.96 24.57
N SER A 284 -9.59 6.18 24.60
CA SER A 284 -9.99 5.34 23.48
C SER A 284 -10.44 6.13 22.24
N ILE A 285 -10.98 7.35 22.41
CA ILE A 285 -11.42 8.22 21.30
C ILE A 285 -10.24 8.65 20.42
N PRO A 286 -9.16 9.27 20.94
CA PRO A 286 -7.98 9.58 20.14
C PRO A 286 -7.27 8.31 19.65
N THR A 287 -7.36 7.18 20.37
CA THR A 287 -6.84 5.89 19.89
C THR A 287 -7.54 5.45 18.60
N ILE A 288 -8.88 5.48 18.57
CA ILE A 288 -9.68 5.14 17.38
C ILE A 288 -9.39 6.10 16.24
N ALA A 289 -9.30 7.41 16.53
CA ALA A 289 -8.98 8.42 15.52
C ALA A 289 -7.58 8.18 14.91
N SER A 290 -6.59 7.87 15.74
CA SER A 290 -5.22 7.55 15.32
C SER A 290 -5.15 6.28 14.47
N LEU A 291 -5.85 5.20 14.86
CA LEU A 291 -5.93 3.97 14.07
C LEU A 291 -6.60 4.22 12.72
N THR A 292 -7.70 4.97 12.69
CA THR A 292 -8.42 5.32 11.46
C THR A 292 -7.52 6.15 10.53
N ALA A 293 -6.81 7.12 11.08
CA ALA A 293 -5.83 7.92 10.34
C ALA A 293 -4.67 7.07 9.81
N THR A 294 -4.19 6.10 10.59
CA THR A 294 -3.12 5.16 10.18
C THR A 294 -3.56 4.33 8.97
N VAL A 295 -4.75 3.73 9.03
CA VAL A 295 -5.32 2.92 7.94
C VAL A 295 -5.50 3.76 6.67
N GLY A 296 -6.04 4.97 6.81
CA GLY A 296 -6.21 5.89 5.69
C GLY A 296 -4.88 6.36 5.09
N ALA A 297 -3.94 6.81 5.92
CA ALA A 297 -2.61 7.22 5.48
C ALA A 297 -1.85 6.09 4.78
N TYR A 298 -1.96 4.86 5.28
CA TYR A 298 -1.38 3.68 4.62
C TYR A 298 -2.00 3.43 3.24
N THR A 299 -3.31 3.64 3.10
CA THR A 299 -4.04 3.45 1.84
C THR A 299 -3.58 4.42 0.75
N TYR A 300 -3.35 5.67 1.12
CA TYR A 300 -2.93 6.73 0.20
C TYR A 300 -1.39 6.90 0.17
N LYS A 301 -0.64 6.01 0.82
CA LYS A 301 0.82 6.08 1.02
C LYS A 301 1.31 7.45 1.49
N ALA A 302 0.52 8.14 2.30
CA ALA A 302 0.94 9.39 2.91
C ALA A 302 2.11 9.09 3.85
N SER A 303 3.21 9.85 3.77
CA SER A 303 4.45 9.56 4.49
C SER A 303 4.31 9.49 6.01
N ILE A 304 3.24 10.09 6.56
CA ILE A 304 2.91 10.12 7.98
C ILE A 304 2.32 8.80 8.52
N TYR A 305 2.06 7.78 7.69
CA TYR A 305 1.45 6.52 8.17
C TYR A 305 2.29 5.81 9.25
N ILE A 306 3.63 5.89 9.16
CA ILE A 306 4.56 5.28 10.14
C ILE A 306 4.42 5.95 11.53
N PRO A 307 4.58 7.28 11.67
CA PRO A 307 4.40 7.91 12.97
C PRO A 307 2.96 7.79 13.49
N LEU A 308 1.95 7.72 12.63
CA LEU A 308 0.57 7.42 13.05
C LEU A 308 0.43 5.99 13.60
N LEU A 309 1.11 5.01 13.01
CA LEU A 309 1.14 3.63 13.54
C LEU A 309 1.79 3.58 14.93
N GLN A 310 2.89 4.30 15.12
CA GLN A 310 3.56 4.38 16.43
C GLN A 310 2.67 5.07 17.47
N LEU A 311 2.06 6.21 17.11
CA LEU A 311 1.14 6.93 17.97
C LEU A 311 -0.09 6.08 18.35
N SER A 312 -0.70 5.40 17.38
CA SER A 312 -1.85 4.53 17.63
C SER A 312 -1.49 3.36 18.52
N THR A 313 -0.29 2.78 18.37
CA THR A 313 0.22 1.71 19.25
C THR A 313 0.36 2.21 20.70
N ILE A 314 0.95 3.40 20.89
CA ILE A 314 1.11 4.00 22.23
C ILE A 314 -0.24 4.31 22.86
N LEU A 315 -1.16 4.95 22.11
CA LEU A 315 -2.50 5.29 22.60
C LEU A 315 -3.33 4.04 22.92
N TYR A 316 -3.21 2.98 22.11
CA TYR A 316 -3.86 1.70 22.35
C TYR A 316 -3.33 1.03 23.63
N GLY A 317 -2.00 1.01 23.81
CA GLY A 317 -1.36 0.53 25.04
C GLY A 317 -1.77 1.33 26.27
N LEU A 318 -1.84 2.67 26.16
CA LEU A 318 -2.27 3.55 27.23
C LEU A 318 -3.75 3.31 27.60
N THR A 319 -4.62 3.20 26.61
CA THR A 319 -6.05 2.87 26.82
C THR A 319 -6.21 1.56 27.56
N GLY A 320 -5.47 0.53 27.15
CA GLY A 320 -5.48 -0.80 27.76
C GLY A 320 -4.96 -0.81 29.19
N THR A 321 -3.83 -0.16 29.46
CA THR A 321 -3.21 -0.11 30.79
C THR A 321 -4.07 0.66 31.79
N ILE A 322 -4.66 1.79 31.41
CA ILE A 322 -5.60 2.54 32.26
C ILE A 322 -6.83 1.68 32.60
N ARG A 323 -7.40 0.97 31.62
CA ARG A 323 -8.56 0.07 31.84
C ARG A 323 -8.20 -1.06 32.79
N LEU A 324 -7.04 -1.67 32.58
CA LEU A 324 -6.53 -2.75 33.40
C LEU A 324 -6.32 -2.31 34.85
N TYR A 325 -5.74 -1.13 35.06
CA TYR A 325 -5.54 -0.58 36.39
C TYR A 325 -6.85 -0.35 37.13
N GLY A 326 -7.85 0.22 36.44
CA GLY A 326 -9.21 0.34 36.97
C GLY A 326 -9.82 -1.01 37.35
N ALA A 327 -9.63 -2.04 36.53
CA ALA A 327 -10.12 -3.38 36.82
C ALA A 327 -9.37 -4.04 37.98
N ILE A 328 -8.05 -3.84 38.12
CA ILE A 328 -7.27 -4.32 39.27
C ILE A 328 -7.82 -3.69 40.56
N LEU A 329 -8.05 -2.39 40.58
CA LEU A 329 -8.64 -1.70 41.72
C LEU A 329 -10.03 -2.24 42.07
N ASP A 330 -10.90 -2.49 41.08
CA ASP A 330 -12.20 -3.13 41.31
C ASP A 330 -12.04 -4.54 41.90
N ARG A 331 -11.08 -5.33 41.42
CA ARG A 331 -10.86 -6.70 41.92
C ARG A 331 -10.15 -6.76 43.27
N MET A 332 -9.46 -5.71 43.70
CA MET A 332 -8.80 -5.63 45.01
C MET A 332 -9.74 -5.19 46.14
N GLU A 333 -10.85 -4.52 45.84
CA GLU A 333 -11.88 -4.27 46.84
C GLU A 333 -12.38 -5.61 47.38
N GLY A 334 -12.25 -5.82 48.70
CA GLY A 334 -12.65 -7.07 49.37
C GLY A 334 -14.13 -7.15 49.73
N THR A 335 -14.86 -6.05 49.59
CA THR A 335 -16.30 -5.98 49.84
C THR A 335 -17.04 -5.40 48.64
N ALA A 336 -18.30 -5.80 48.46
CA ALA A 336 -19.18 -5.27 47.42
C ALA A 336 -20.59 -5.04 47.98
N VAL A 337 -21.29 -4.02 47.48
CA VAL A 337 -22.68 -3.73 47.87
C VAL A 337 -23.62 -4.49 46.96
N CYS A 338 -24.52 -5.29 47.53
CA CYS A 338 -25.55 -6.00 46.77
C CYS A 338 -26.52 -4.99 46.13
N GLN A 339 -26.77 -5.13 44.83
CA GLN A 339 -27.67 -4.23 44.09
C GLN A 339 -29.15 -4.43 44.44
N TYR A 340 -29.52 -5.59 45.01
CA TYR A 340 -30.91 -5.94 45.31
C TYR A 340 -31.32 -5.62 46.75
N CYS A 341 -30.45 -5.88 47.73
CA CYS A 341 -30.76 -5.66 49.15
C CYS A 341 -29.88 -4.60 49.83
N GLY A 342 -28.90 -4.01 49.14
CA GLY A 342 -28.04 -2.97 49.69
C GLY A 342 -27.02 -3.43 50.73
N THR A 343 -26.98 -4.71 51.11
CA THR A 343 -26.04 -5.21 52.10
C THR A 343 -24.61 -5.24 51.56
N VAL A 344 -23.64 -4.90 52.42
CA VAL A 344 -22.21 -5.07 52.12
C VAL A 344 -21.84 -6.53 52.32
N VAL A 345 -21.31 -7.16 51.27
CA VAL A 345 -20.96 -8.58 51.25
C VAL A 345 -19.46 -8.71 51.03
N ASP A 346 -18.82 -9.60 51.80
CA ASP A 346 -17.43 -10.00 51.54
C ASP A 346 -17.38 -10.80 50.23
N ILE A 347 -16.52 -10.39 49.31
CA ILE A 347 -16.37 -10.99 47.99
C ILE A 347 -15.86 -12.44 48.06
N ARG A 348 -15.32 -12.90 49.20
CA ARG A 348 -15.06 -14.34 49.44
C ARG A 348 -16.32 -15.18 49.30
N VAL A 349 -17.47 -14.64 49.69
CA VAL A 349 -18.79 -15.23 49.50
C VAL A 349 -19.51 -14.37 48.45
N ASN A 350 -19.06 -14.48 47.19
CA ASN A 350 -19.53 -13.69 46.04
C ASN A 350 -20.98 -14.03 45.61
N LEU A 351 -21.92 -14.10 46.56
CA LEU A 351 -23.31 -14.45 46.35
C LEU A 351 -24.20 -13.65 47.32
N CYS A 352 -25.20 -12.97 46.81
CA CYS A 352 -26.22 -12.29 47.61
C CYS A 352 -27.54 -12.26 46.84
N CYS A 353 -28.67 -12.48 47.52
CA CYS A 353 -29.99 -12.56 46.88
C CYS A 353 -30.07 -13.54 45.70
N GLY A 354 -29.31 -14.65 45.75
CA GLY A 354 -29.23 -15.64 44.67
C GLY A 354 -28.42 -15.21 43.44
N VAL A 355 -27.80 -14.01 43.47
CA VAL A 355 -27.03 -13.44 42.35
C VAL A 355 -25.58 -13.17 42.78
N ARG A 356 -24.63 -13.29 41.84
CA ARG A 356 -23.23 -12.92 42.10
C ARG A 356 -23.11 -11.40 42.21
N VAL A 357 -22.54 -10.91 43.30
CA VAL A 357 -22.40 -9.48 43.57
C VAL A 357 -21.36 -8.83 42.63
N LYS A 358 -20.25 -9.54 42.35
CA LYS A 358 -19.30 -9.20 41.29
C LYS A 358 -19.31 -10.28 40.20
N PRO A 359 -20.06 -10.08 39.10
CA PRO A 359 -20.07 -11.04 38.00
C PRO A 359 -18.75 -11.01 37.22
N ILE A 360 -18.43 -12.15 36.59
CA ILE A 360 -17.39 -12.24 35.57
C ILE A 360 -18.10 -12.12 34.23
N THR A 361 -17.88 -11.02 33.55
CA THR A 361 -18.51 -10.69 32.26
C THR A 361 -17.79 -11.36 31.09
N LEU A 362 -18.51 -11.55 29.99
CA LEU A 362 -17.96 -12.05 28.72
C LEU A 362 -16.82 -11.18 28.17
N SER A 363 -16.76 -9.89 28.53
CA SER A 363 -15.68 -8.99 28.13
C SER A 363 -14.28 -9.45 28.55
N TRP A 364 -14.17 -10.30 29.58
CA TRP A 364 -12.90 -10.88 29.99
C TRP A 364 -12.29 -11.85 28.98
N TYR A 365 -13.09 -12.41 28.06
CA TYR A 365 -12.59 -13.19 26.92
C TYR A 365 -11.89 -12.31 25.87
N LEU A 366 -12.16 -11.00 25.85
CA LEU A 366 -11.55 -10.07 24.90
C LEU A 366 -10.13 -9.62 25.31
N THR A 367 -9.69 -9.96 26.52
CA THR A 367 -8.35 -9.60 27.01
C THR A 367 -7.22 -10.28 26.23
N ALA A 368 -7.40 -11.55 25.85
CA ALA A 368 -6.45 -12.28 25.01
C ALA A 368 -6.34 -11.66 23.59
N PRO A 369 -7.43 -11.45 22.83
CA PRO A 369 -7.32 -10.80 21.53
C PRO A 369 -6.85 -9.33 21.60
N SER A 370 -7.19 -8.57 22.65
CA SER A 370 -6.72 -7.19 22.78
C SER A 370 -5.21 -7.10 23.02
N THR A 371 -4.65 -7.99 23.84
CA THR A 371 -3.21 -8.04 24.12
C THR A 371 -2.42 -8.63 22.96
N ALA A 372 -2.99 -9.61 22.25
CA ALA A 372 -2.45 -10.10 20.98
C ALA A 372 -2.38 -8.97 19.94
N LEU A 373 -3.44 -8.18 19.79
CA LEU A 373 -3.46 -7.03 18.89
C LEU A 373 -2.43 -5.96 19.28
N LEU A 374 -2.27 -5.67 20.58
CA LEU A 374 -1.24 -4.73 21.06
C LEU A 374 0.15 -5.18 20.65
N LEU A 375 0.53 -6.44 20.90
CA LEU A 375 1.87 -6.92 20.53
C LEU A 375 2.06 -7.08 19.02
N LEU A 376 0.99 -7.34 18.26
CA LEU A 376 1.02 -7.25 16.80
C LEU A 376 1.34 -5.82 16.33
N LEU A 377 0.68 -4.80 16.89
CA LEU A 377 0.94 -3.39 16.57
C LEU A 377 2.36 -2.94 16.97
N VAL A 378 2.85 -3.41 18.12
CA VAL A 378 4.25 -3.21 18.54
C VAL A 378 5.21 -3.85 17.53
N GLY A 379 4.98 -5.11 17.17
CA GLY A 379 5.80 -5.82 16.17
C GLY A 379 5.80 -5.11 14.83
N LEU A 380 4.64 -4.67 14.34
CA LEU A 380 4.53 -3.89 13.10
C LEU A 380 5.30 -2.57 13.19
N SER A 381 5.21 -1.86 14.32
CA SER A 381 5.94 -0.60 14.53
C SER A 381 7.46 -0.80 14.51
N LEU A 382 7.96 -1.87 15.15
CA LEU A 382 9.37 -2.26 15.14
C LEU A 382 9.84 -2.63 13.73
N LYS A 383 9.07 -3.48 13.03
CA LYS A 383 9.40 -3.93 11.66
C LYS A 383 9.50 -2.78 10.68
N VAL A 384 8.54 -1.86 10.72
CA VAL A 384 8.52 -0.67 9.84
C VAL A 384 9.65 0.29 10.18
N SER A 385 10.16 0.24 11.41
CA SER A 385 11.33 1.02 11.87
C SER A 385 12.67 0.33 11.56
N GLY A 386 12.66 -0.81 10.84
CA GLY A 386 13.86 -1.55 10.42
C GLY A 386 14.41 -2.53 11.46
N LEU A 387 13.69 -2.80 12.55
CA LEU A 387 14.07 -3.79 13.55
C LEU A 387 13.47 -5.15 13.22
N GLU A 388 14.27 -6.21 13.35
CA GLU A 388 13.77 -7.58 13.23
C GLU A 388 12.72 -7.85 14.32
N SER A 389 11.56 -8.35 13.89
CA SER A 389 10.47 -8.74 14.79
C SER A 389 9.68 -9.88 14.21
N ASP A 390 9.49 -10.92 15.02
CA ASP A 390 8.60 -12.03 14.68
C ASP A 390 7.18 -11.67 15.09
N LEU A 391 6.41 -11.19 14.10
CA LEU A 391 5.01 -10.78 14.28
C LEU A 391 4.14 -11.92 14.81
N LEU A 392 4.41 -13.16 14.40
CA LEU A 392 3.61 -14.33 14.78
C LEU A 392 3.86 -14.69 16.24
N LEU A 393 5.13 -14.75 16.64
CA LEU A 393 5.52 -15.01 18.02
C LEU A 393 5.00 -13.92 18.96
N LEU A 394 5.15 -12.64 18.60
CA LEU A 394 4.67 -11.53 19.40
C LEU A 394 3.15 -11.57 19.58
N THR A 395 2.40 -11.87 18.52
CA THR A 395 0.94 -11.98 18.59
C THR A 395 0.51 -13.13 19.53
N ALA A 396 1.14 -14.30 19.39
CA ALA A 396 0.86 -15.45 20.25
C ALA A 396 1.20 -15.15 21.72
N ALA A 397 2.38 -14.59 21.99
CA ALA A 397 2.80 -14.18 23.32
C ALA A 397 1.82 -13.18 23.94
N GLY A 398 1.30 -12.24 23.15
CA GLY A 398 0.31 -11.27 23.57
C GLY A 398 -0.97 -11.96 24.04
N GLY A 399 -1.52 -12.85 23.21
CA GLY A 399 -2.70 -13.64 23.57
C GLY A 399 -2.54 -14.46 24.85
N ALA A 400 -1.37 -15.09 25.02
CA ALA A 400 -1.04 -15.85 26.23
C ALA A 400 -1.00 -14.92 27.46
N ALA A 401 -0.32 -13.78 27.36
CA ALA A 401 -0.26 -12.79 28.43
C ALA A 401 -1.65 -12.28 28.83
N GLY A 402 -2.52 -11.95 27.87
CA GLY A 402 -3.89 -11.54 28.15
C GLY A 402 -4.73 -12.61 28.83
N SER A 403 -4.57 -13.88 28.43
CA SER A 403 -5.25 -15.01 29.05
C SER A 403 -4.83 -15.21 30.51
N LEU A 404 -3.53 -15.13 30.80
CA LEU A 404 -2.97 -15.21 32.15
C LEU A 404 -3.46 -14.06 33.03
N LEU A 405 -3.52 -12.85 32.46
CA LEU A 405 -4.00 -11.65 33.13
C LEU A 405 -5.48 -11.79 33.53
N SER A 406 -6.32 -12.25 32.60
CA SER A 406 -7.74 -12.50 32.84
C SER A 406 -7.96 -13.55 33.94
N TRP A 407 -7.20 -14.64 33.90
CA TRP A 407 -7.22 -15.65 34.94
C TRP A 407 -6.79 -15.08 36.30
N TYR A 408 -5.65 -14.38 36.35
CA TYR A 408 -5.09 -13.84 37.58
C TYR A 408 -6.07 -12.92 38.31
N LEU A 409 -6.80 -12.08 37.56
CA LEU A 409 -7.76 -11.13 38.11
C LEU A 409 -9.07 -11.77 38.57
N ASN A 410 -9.50 -12.87 37.93
CA ASN A 410 -10.79 -13.48 38.20
C ASN A 410 -10.72 -14.77 39.05
N ARG A 411 -9.53 -15.36 39.26
CA ARG A 411 -9.35 -16.64 39.98
C ARG A 411 -9.88 -16.66 41.41
N LYS A 412 -9.95 -15.49 42.07
CA LYS A 412 -10.49 -15.35 43.43
C LYS A 412 -12.02 -15.28 43.46
N LEU A 413 -12.66 -14.89 42.35
CA LEU A 413 -14.12 -14.73 42.24
C LEU A 413 -14.82 -16.01 41.80
N ASP A 414 -14.22 -16.72 40.84
CA ASP A 414 -14.68 -18.01 40.36
C ASP A 414 -13.50 -18.76 39.76
N LYS A 415 -13.00 -19.76 40.50
CA LYS A 415 -11.82 -20.53 40.09
C LYS A 415 -12.07 -21.28 38.76
N TRP A 416 -13.26 -21.85 38.59
CA TRP A 416 -13.60 -22.65 37.41
C TRP A 416 -13.91 -21.77 36.21
N GLY A 417 -14.64 -20.66 36.41
CA GLY A 417 -14.87 -19.66 35.37
C GLY A 417 -13.56 -19.03 34.88
N ALA A 418 -12.65 -18.65 35.79
CA ALA A 418 -11.33 -18.14 35.45
C ALA A 418 -10.48 -19.14 34.65
N LEU A 419 -10.58 -20.44 34.96
CA LEU A 419 -9.87 -21.49 34.22
C LEU A 419 -10.39 -21.62 32.78
N LYS A 420 -11.69 -21.45 32.55
CA LYS A 420 -12.27 -21.43 31.20
C LYS A 420 -11.73 -20.26 30.38
N HIS A 421 -11.61 -19.06 30.97
CA HIS A 421 -10.98 -17.90 30.32
C HIS A 421 -9.52 -18.17 29.93
N LEU A 422 -8.76 -18.83 30.80
CA LEU A 422 -7.37 -19.22 30.53
C LEU A 422 -7.30 -20.19 29.35
N GLY A 423 -8.08 -21.27 29.39
CA GLY A 423 -8.09 -22.29 28.34
C GLY A 423 -8.46 -21.71 26.98
N ILE A 424 -9.56 -20.96 26.90
CA ILE A 424 -10.00 -20.31 25.66
C ILE A 424 -8.95 -19.31 25.15
N GLY A 425 -8.38 -18.49 26.04
CA GLY A 425 -7.34 -17.53 25.68
C GLY A 425 -6.05 -18.17 25.15
N LEU A 426 -5.61 -19.28 25.75
CA LEU A 426 -4.46 -20.05 25.28
C LEU A 426 -4.73 -20.73 23.93
N THR A 427 -5.93 -21.28 23.72
CA THR A 427 -6.31 -21.82 22.41
C THR A 427 -6.34 -20.72 21.34
N PHE A 428 -6.86 -19.53 21.66
CA PHE A 428 -6.80 -18.38 20.76
C PHE A 428 -5.35 -17.97 20.47
N SER A 429 -4.48 -17.92 21.49
CA SER A 429 -3.05 -17.60 21.33
C SER A 429 -2.35 -18.59 20.39
N ALA A 430 -2.57 -19.88 20.57
CA ALA A 430 -2.01 -20.93 19.71
C ALA A 430 -2.52 -20.85 18.26
N LEU A 431 -3.79 -20.47 18.07
CA LEU A 431 -4.38 -20.28 16.74
C LEU A 431 -4.06 -18.91 16.12
N SER A 432 -3.62 -17.93 16.92
CA SER A 432 -3.42 -16.56 16.46
C SER A 432 -2.39 -16.41 15.32
N PRO A 433 -1.28 -17.19 15.25
CA PRO A 433 -0.41 -17.18 14.09
C PRO A 433 -1.12 -17.64 12.81
N ILE A 434 -1.98 -18.66 12.92
CA ILE A 434 -2.77 -19.16 11.79
C ILE A 434 -3.80 -18.11 11.38
N ILE A 435 -4.43 -17.42 12.33
CA ILE A 435 -5.36 -16.32 12.05
C ILE A 435 -4.64 -15.16 11.36
N VAL A 436 -3.45 -14.77 11.82
CA VAL A 436 -2.65 -13.72 11.18
C VAL A 436 -2.18 -14.13 9.79
N LEU A 437 -1.69 -15.36 9.63
CA LEU A 437 -1.27 -15.91 8.33
C LEU A 437 -2.43 -16.06 7.36
N THR A 438 -3.60 -16.49 7.82
CA THR A 438 -4.81 -16.55 6.98
C THR A 438 -5.32 -15.17 6.64
N LEU A 439 -5.27 -14.20 7.57
CA LEU A 439 -5.55 -12.80 7.23
C LEU A 439 -4.57 -12.30 6.17
N ILE A 440 -3.26 -12.45 6.35
CA ILE A 440 -2.25 -12.01 5.36
C ILE A 440 -2.40 -12.76 4.03
N GLY A 441 -2.64 -14.07 4.06
CA GLY A 441 -2.67 -14.95 2.90
C GLY A 441 -3.99 -14.90 2.12
N ILE A 442 -5.13 -14.72 2.78
CA ILE A 442 -6.44 -14.53 2.13
C ILE A 442 -6.59 -13.08 1.67
N LEU A 443 -6.11 -12.11 2.48
CA LEU A 443 -6.09 -10.72 2.03
C LEU A 443 -5.04 -10.51 0.92
N GLY A 444 -3.90 -11.19 0.87
CA GLY A 444 -2.86 -10.95 -0.15
C GLY A 444 -3.36 -10.90 -1.61
N PRO A 445 -4.15 -11.89 -2.07
CA PRO A 445 -4.81 -11.88 -3.38
C PRO A 445 -5.94 -10.84 -3.50
N VAL A 446 -6.68 -10.56 -2.42
CA VAL A 446 -7.80 -9.59 -2.36
C VAL A 446 -7.29 -8.14 -2.26
N LEU A 447 -6.08 -7.95 -1.73
CA LEU A 447 -5.40 -6.67 -1.58
C LEU A 447 -4.76 -6.25 -2.89
N ARG A 448 -4.41 -7.19 -3.77
CA ARG A 448 -4.11 -6.82 -5.15
C ARG A 448 -5.40 -6.34 -5.80
N PRO A 449 -5.40 -5.22 -6.53
CA PRO A 449 -6.57 -4.81 -7.29
C PRO A 449 -6.83 -5.84 -8.40
N VAL A 450 -7.65 -6.83 -8.07
CA VAL A 450 -8.15 -7.82 -8.99
C VAL A 450 -9.42 -7.24 -9.60
N GLU A 451 -9.33 -6.77 -10.84
CA GLU A 451 -10.51 -6.47 -11.64
C GLU A 451 -11.01 -7.79 -12.24
N LEU A 452 -11.74 -8.54 -11.41
CA LEU A 452 -12.36 -9.81 -11.82
C LEU A 452 -13.48 -9.54 -12.83
N TRP A 453 -13.20 -9.74 -14.11
CA TRP A 453 -14.22 -9.93 -15.13
C TRP A 453 -14.71 -11.39 -15.13
N ARG A 454 -16.03 -11.55 -15.17
CA ARG A 454 -16.74 -12.84 -15.05
C ARG A 454 -16.48 -13.76 -16.24
N GLY A 455 -15.68 -14.80 -15.99
CA GLY A 455 -15.58 -16.04 -16.76
C GLY A 455 -14.75 -17.05 -15.96
N VAL A 456 -15.21 -18.29 -15.79
CA VAL A 456 -14.63 -19.29 -14.86
C VAL A 456 -13.19 -19.72 -15.24
N SER A 457 -12.67 -19.26 -16.37
CA SER A 457 -11.42 -19.76 -16.98
C SER A 457 -10.25 -18.76 -17.06
N TYR A 458 -10.44 -17.50 -16.66
CA TYR A 458 -9.37 -16.48 -16.69
C TYR A 458 -9.53 -15.45 -15.56
N ALA A 459 -8.41 -14.98 -15.01
CA ALA A 459 -8.37 -13.88 -14.03
C ALA A 459 -7.40 -12.80 -14.51
N ARG A 460 -7.86 -11.55 -14.55
CA ARG A 460 -7.00 -10.37 -14.80
C ARG A 460 -6.71 -9.67 -13.51
N ILE A 461 -5.43 -9.43 -13.26
CA ILE A 461 -4.99 -8.81 -12.01
C ILE A 461 -4.08 -7.65 -12.36
N ARG A 462 -4.45 -6.47 -11.90
CA ARG A 462 -3.70 -5.26 -12.15
C ARG A 462 -2.40 -5.28 -11.35
N ILE A 463 -1.31 -4.88 -11.99
CA ILE A 463 -0.01 -4.75 -11.34
C ILE A 463 0.02 -3.41 -10.63
N ALA A 464 -0.36 -3.42 -9.35
CA ALA A 464 -0.33 -2.27 -8.46
C ALA A 464 -0.04 -2.73 -7.02
N PRO A 465 0.47 -1.84 -6.14
CA PRO A 465 0.69 -2.15 -4.73
C PRO A 465 -0.61 -2.62 -4.05
N PRO A 466 -0.51 -3.46 -3.01
CA PRO A 466 -1.68 -3.95 -2.30
C PRO A 466 -2.45 -2.80 -1.63
N VAL A 467 -3.75 -2.72 -1.90
CA VAL A 467 -4.70 -1.76 -1.32
C VAL A 467 -5.73 -2.51 -0.49
N LEU A 468 -6.13 -1.98 0.66
CA LEU A 468 -7.20 -2.58 1.47
C LEU A 468 -8.51 -2.60 0.67
N PRO A 469 -9.26 -3.72 0.66
CA PRO A 469 -10.52 -3.79 -0.06
C PRO A 469 -11.57 -2.87 0.58
N ILE A 470 -12.55 -2.40 -0.20
CA ILE A 470 -13.67 -1.57 0.30
C ILE A 470 -14.39 -2.23 1.48
N THR A 471 -14.54 -3.55 1.43
CA THR A 471 -15.14 -4.36 2.50
C THR A 471 -14.41 -4.21 3.84
N PHE A 472 -13.09 -4.05 3.83
CA PHE A 472 -12.31 -3.80 5.04
C PHE A 472 -12.68 -2.46 5.68
N TYR A 473 -12.81 -1.39 4.88
CA TYR A 473 -13.21 -0.08 5.43
C TYR A 473 -14.64 -0.09 5.97
N ILE A 474 -15.57 -0.78 5.29
CA ILE A 474 -16.95 -0.93 5.76
C ILE A 474 -16.97 -1.67 7.11
N PHE A 475 -16.27 -2.80 7.19
CA PHE A 475 -16.19 -3.59 8.41
C PHE A 475 -15.50 -2.83 9.55
N PHE A 476 -14.39 -2.15 9.26
CA PHE A 476 -13.67 -1.32 10.23
C PHE A 476 -14.54 -0.16 10.73
N GLY A 477 -15.26 0.53 9.83
CA GLY A 477 -16.19 1.60 10.20
C GLY A 477 -17.35 1.10 11.07
N LEU A 478 -17.89 -0.08 10.78
CA LEU A 478 -18.92 -0.72 11.60
C LEU A 478 -18.39 -1.05 13.01
N LEU A 479 -17.19 -1.64 13.11
CA LEU A 479 -16.55 -1.94 14.40
C LEU A 479 -16.31 -0.68 15.23
N VAL A 480 -15.81 0.40 14.62
CA VAL A 480 -15.61 1.69 15.28
C VAL A 480 -16.94 2.24 15.80
N THR A 481 -18.00 2.17 14.99
CA THR A 481 -19.33 2.65 15.38
C THR A 481 -19.88 1.87 16.57
N ILE A 482 -19.79 0.54 16.54
CA ILE A 482 -20.23 -0.33 17.65
C ILE A 482 -19.44 -0.03 18.92
N ALA A 483 -18.11 0.14 18.81
CA ALA A 483 -17.26 0.48 19.95
C ALA A 483 -17.67 1.83 20.57
N MET A 484 -17.94 2.86 19.76
CA MET A 484 -18.40 4.16 20.24
C MET A 484 -19.76 4.08 20.94
N ILE A 485 -20.72 3.33 20.40
CA ILE A 485 -22.02 3.10 21.04
C ILE A 485 -21.84 2.41 22.40
N TYR A 486 -21.02 1.36 22.45
CA TYR A 486 -20.72 0.64 23.68
C TYR A 486 -20.11 1.56 24.75
N PHE A 487 -19.14 2.40 24.36
CA PHE A 487 -18.52 3.37 25.27
C PHE A 487 -19.50 4.42 25.81
N VAL A 488 -20.43 4.90 24.97
CA VAL A 488 -21.50 5.82 25.41
C VAL A 488 -22.39 5.15 26.46
N ILE A 489 -22.78 3.89 26.23
CA ILE A 489 -23.62 3.13 27.18
C ILE A 489 -22.86 2.90 28.48
N GLU A 490 -21.62 2.42 28.42
CA GLU A 490 -20.77 2.14 29.58
C GLU A 490 -20.55 3.41 30.43
N ALA A 491 -20.24 4.54 29.80
CA ALA A 491 -20.07 5.82 30.49
C ALA A 491 -21.37 6.29 31.18
N ARG A 492 -22.53 6.15 30.53
CA ARG A 492 -23.83 6.49 31.13
C ARG A 492 -24.18 5.61 32.32
N VAL A 493 -23.89 4.31 32.26
CA VAL A 493 -24.10 3.38 33.38
C VAL A 493 -23.22 3.78 34.57
N ILE A 494 -21.95 4.10 34.33
CA ILE A 494 -21.02 4.57 35.37
C ILE A 494 -21.54 5.86 36.00
N ALA A 495 -21.99 6.83 35.19
CA ALA A 495 -22.52 8.11 35.67
C ALA A 495 -23.79 7.96 36.53
N ARG A 496 -24.69 7.04 36.17
CA ARG A 496 -25.94 6.78 36.91
C ARG A 496 -25.72 6.07 38.25
N SER A 497 -24.61 5.35 38.41
CA SER A 497 -24.33 4.56 39.63
C SER A 497 -24.14 5.38 40.93
N ARG A 498 -24.19 6.73 40.85
CA ARG A 498 -24.17 7.64 42.02
C ARG A 498 -25.58 7.90 42.59
N LEU A 499 -26.64 7.85 41.78
CA LEU A 499 -28.02 8.17 42.21
C LEU A 499 -28.58 7.17 43.23
N ASN A 500 -28.22 5.89 43.12
CA ASN A 500 -28.66 4.86 44.07
C ASN A 500 -27.91 4.87 45.41
N ARG A 501 -26.86 5.70 45.55
CA ARG A 501 -26.09 5.80 46.81
C ARG A 501 -26.53 6.99 47.67
N SER A 502 -27.16 8.01 47.08
CA SER A 502 -27.69 9.18 47.82
C SER A 502 -29.16 9.02 48.25
N SER A 503 -29.86 7.99 47.78
CA SER A 503 -31.24 7.69 48.20
C SER A 503 -31.33 6.78 49.42
N ASN A 504 -30.21 6.21 49.88
CA ASN A 504 -30.12 5.26 50.98
C ASN A 504 -29.29 5.78 52.17
N THR A 505 -29.13 7.10 52.27
CA THR A 505 -28.58 7.78 53.45
C THR A 505 -29.65 8.61 54.11
#